data_AF-A0A1V6AM95-F1
#
_entry.id   AF-A0A1V6AM95-F1
#
_cell.length_a   1.000
_cell.length_b   1.000
_cell.length_c   1.000
_cell.angle_alpha   90.00
_cell.angle_beta   90.00
_cell.angle_gamma   90.00
#
_symmetry.space_group_name_H-M   'P 1'
#
loop_
_entity.id
_entity.type
_entity.pdbx_description
1 polymer ?
#
loop_
_entity_poly.entity_id
_entity_poly.type
_entity_poly.pdbx_seq_one_letter_code
_entity_poly.pdbx_strand_id
1 'polypeptide(L)'
;MTEAAGRPLILIVEDEIIIAMEIQVRLESAGFAVCGLASSGEKAIALAREKNPDLVLMDITLKGPLDGLETAGRIQAEKDIPVIFLSATDDEAVLRASASVSPSRSRNPT
;
A
#
# COMPACT_ATOMS: atom_id res chain seq x y z
N MET A 1 -22.08 -7.01 21.30
CA MET A 1 -22.20 -5.84 20.41
C MET A 1 -20.78 -5.37 20.17
N THR A 2 -20.14 -5.86 19.12
CA THR A 2 -18.75 -5.53 18.81
C THR A 2 -18.74 -4.42 17.77
N GLU A 3 -17.85 -3.47 18.02
CA GLU A 3 -17.85 -2.10 17.55
C GLU A 3 -17.83 -1.94 16.02
N ALA A 4 -18.50 -0.90 15.54
CA ALA A 4 -18.44 -0.46 14.15
C ALA A 4 -17.09 0.22 13.87
N ALA A 5 -16.01 -0.56 13.79
CA ALA A 5 -14.83 -0.13 13.07
C ALA A 5 -15.18 -0.23 11.57
N GLY A 6 -15.14 0.91 10.86
CA GLY A 6 -15.37 0.94 9.41
C GLY A 6 -14.45 -0.05 8.69
N ARG A 7 -14.86 -0.52 7.51
CA ARG A 7 -14.02 -1.42 6.69
C ARG A 7 -12.70 -0.70 6.39
N PRO A 8 -11.53 -1.28 6.72
CA PRO A 8 -10.25 -0.62 6.47
C PRO A 8 -10.10 -0.29 4.99
N LEU A 9 -9.64 0.92 4.72
CA LEU A 9 -9.55 1.50 3.40
C LEU A 9 -8.15 1.29 2.82
N ILE A 10 -8.06 0.53 1.74
CA ILE A 10 -6.79 0.12 1.14
C ILE A 10 -6.59 0.85 -0.19
N LEU A 11 -5.40 1.42 -0.38
CA LEU A 11 -4.93 1.90 -1.67
C LEU A 11 -4.06 0.82 -2.31
N ILE A 12 -4.35 0.44 -3.55
CA ILE A 12 -3.55 -0.52 -4.32
C ILE A 12 -2.68 0.25 -5.31
N VAL A 13 -1.40 -0.09 -5.35
CA VAL A 13 -0.41 0.50 -6.25
C VAL A 13 0.27 -0.61 -7.05
N GLU A 14 -0.05 -0.67 -8.34
CA GLU A 14 0.29 -1.75 -9.26
C GLU A 14 0.18 -1.20 -10.69
N ASP A 15 1.23 -1.34 -11.51
CA ASP A 15 1.22 -0.81 -12.87
C ASP A 15 0.41 -1.68 -13.84
N GLU A 16 0.21 -2.95 -13.52
CA GLU A 16 -0.63 -3.86 -14.30
C GLU A 16 -2.09 -3.86 -13.82
N ILE A 17 -2.96 -3.16 -14.56
CA ILE A 17 -4.37 -2.98 -14.18
C ILE A 17 -5.13 -4.29 -13.93
N ILE A 18 -4.79 -5.36 -14.65
CA ILE A 18 -5.43 -6.68 -14.49
C ILE A 18 -5.10 -7.26 -13.10
N ILE A 19 -3.83 -7.17 -12.68
CA ILE A 19 -3.37 -7.61 -11.36
C ILE A 19 -4.00 -6.74 -10.27
N ALA A 20 -4.01 -5.42 -10.45
CA ALA A 20 -4.63 -4.49 -9.52
C ALA A 20 -6.12 -4.80 -9.27
N MET A 21 -6.88 -5.10 -10.34
CA MET A 21 -8.28 -5.49 -10.25
C MET A 21 -8.48 -6.84 -9.57
N GLU A 22 -7.62 -7.81 -9.84
CA GLU A 22 -7.67 -9.11 -9.16
C GLU A 22 -7.46 -8.96 -7.64
N ILE A 23 -6.46 -8.17 -7.25
CA ILE A 23 -6.18 -7.86 -5.85
C ILE A 23 -7.38 -7.15 -5.22
N GLN A 24 -7.98 -6.17 -5.91
CA GLN A 24 -9.17 -5.46 -5.44
C GLN A 24 -10.31 -6.44 -5.14
N VAL A 25 -10.64 -7.34 -6.08
CA VAL A 25 -11.72 -8.33 -5.89
C VAL A 25 -11.44 -9.23 -4.68
N ARG A 26 -10.20 -9.66 -4.49
CA ARG A 26 -9.79 -10.49 -3.34
C ARG A 26 -9.93 -9.73 -2.01
N LEU A 27 -9.49 -8.47 -1.96
CA LEU A 27 -9.58 -7.63 -0.77
C LEU A 27 -11.04 -7.30 -0.40
N GLU A 28 -11.86 -6.93 -1.39
CA GLU A 28 -13.28 -6.65 -1.17
C GLU A 28 -14.03 -7.91 -0.69
N SER A 29 -13.72 -9.08 -1.26
CA SER A 29 -14.26 -10.37 -0.81
C SER A 29 -13.84 -10.74 0.61
N ALA A 30 -12.66 -10.28 1.06
CA ALA A 30 -12.18 -10.44 2.43
C ALA A 30 -12.73 -9.39 3.41
N GLY A 31 -13.58 -8.46 2.95
CA GLY A 31 -14.27 -7.47 3.80
C GLY A 31 -13.55 -6.13 3.94
N PHE A 32 -12.48 -5.89 3.17
CA PHE A 32 -11.82 -4.59 3.09
C PHE A 32 -12.54 -3.66 2.08
N ALA A 33 -12.24 -2.37 2.13
CA ALA A 33 -12.68 -1.41 1.13
C ALA A 33 -11.47 -0.90 0.34
N VAL A 34 -11.58 -0.77 -0.99
CA VAL A 34 -10.50 -0.21 -1.83
C VAL A 34 -10.85 1.23 -2.21
N CYS A 35 -10.00 2.20 -1.85
CA CYS A 35 -10.26 3.61 -2.17
C CYS A 35 -9.77 4.05 -3.54
N GLY A 36 -8.90 3.27 -4.18
CA GLY A 36 -8.35 3.62 -5.46
C GLY A 36 -7.29 2.63 -5.95
N LEU A 37 -7.04 2.71 -7.25
CA LEU A 37 -5.97 2.00 -7.95
C LEU A 37 -5.00 3.03 -8.54
N ALA A 38 -3.74 2.95 -8.12
CA ALA A 38 -2.65 3.75 -8.65
C ALA A 38 -1.76 2.90 -9.57
N SER A 39 -1.52 3.37 -10.78
CA SER A 39 -0.65 2.70 -11.77
C SER A 39 0.75 3.32 -11.86
N SER A 40 1.06 4.28 -10.98
CA SER A 40 2.37 4.93 -10.88
C SER A 40 2.57 5.50 -9.48
N GLY A 41 3.83 5.75 -9.11
CA GLY A 41 4.18 6.33 -7.82
C GLY A 41 3.56 7.71 -7.57
N GLU A 42 3.53 8.58 -8.58
CA GLU A 42 2.94 9.92 -8.45
C GLU A 42 1.44 9.85 -8.20
N LYS A 43 0.75 8.96 -8.92
CA LYS A 43 -0.69 8.73 -8.72
C LYS A 43 -0.95 8.15 -7.34
N ALA A 44 -0.08 7.26 -6.85
CA ALA A 44 -0.18 6.70 -5.50
C ALA A 44 -0.05 7.79 -4.43
N ILE A 45 0.94 8.68 -4.54
CA ILE A 45 1.14 9.80 -3.61
C ILE A 45 -0.08 10.73 -3.63
N ALA A 46 -0.58 11.09 -4.82
CA ALA A 46 -1.77 11.94 -4.94
C ALA A 46 -3.01 11.30 -4.29
N LEU A 47 -3.26 10.02 -4.57
CA LEU A 47 -4.40 9.29 -4.00
C LEU A 47 -4.25 9.07 -2.49
N ALA A 48 -3.04 8.82 -1.98
CA ALA A 48 -2.79 8.70 -0.54
C ALA A 48 -3.10 10.02 0.19
N ARG A 49 -2.76 11.16 -0.41
CA ARG A 49 -3.11 12.49 0.12
C ARG A 49 -4.61 12.73 0.14
N GLU A 50 -5.30 12.40 -0.96
CA GLU A 50 -6.72 12.69 -1.15
C GLU A 50 -7.61 11.74 -0.33
N LYS A 51 -7.33 10.44 -0.37
CA LYS A 51 -8.20 9.40 0.19
C LYS A 51 -7.82 9.00 1.60
N ASN A 52 -6.60 9.31 2.05
CA ASN A 52 -6.09 9.00 3.38
C ASN A 52 -6.36 7.53 3.80
N PRO A 53 -5.86 6.55 3.02
CA PRO A 53 -6.10 5.13 3.27
C PRO A 53 -5.50 4.69 4.61
N ASP A 54 -6.06 3.62 5.17
CA ASP A 54 -5.53 2.96 6.37
C ASP A 54 -4.31 2.09 6.06
N LEU A 55 -4.13 1.69 4.80
CA LEU A 55 -3.04 0.83 4.33
C LEU A 55 -2.77 1.09 2.84
N VAL A 56 -1.50 1.07 2.45
CA VAL A 56 -1.10 0.99 1.04
C VAL A 56 -0.55 -0.40 0.74
N LEU A 57 -1.09 -1.04 -0.29
CA LEU A 57 -0.53 -2.25 -0.87
C LEU A 57 0.26 -1.86 -2.11
N MET A 58 1.57 -2.04 -2.09
CA MET A 58 2.52 -1.44 -3.01
C MET A 58 3.33 -2.51 -3.73
N ASP A 59 3.27 -2.61 -5.05
CA ASP A 59 4.30 -3.37 -5.78
C ASP A 59 5.66 -2.69 -5.61
N ILE A 60 6.69 -3.48 -5.32
CA ILE A 60 8.08 -3.01 -5.29
C ILE A 60 8.52 -2.57 -6.69
N THR A 61 8.11 -3.31 -7.72
CA THR A 61 8.62 -3.16 -9.09
C THR A 61 7.71 -2.29 -9.95
N LEU A 62 7.42 -1.07 -9.50
CA LEU A 62 6.66 -0.13 -10.32
C LEU A 62 7.48 0.35 -11.53
N LYS A 63 6.86 0.28 -12.71
CA LYS A 63 7.38 0.95 -13.90
C LYS A 63 7.18 2.47 -13.79
N GLY A 64 8.21 3.23 -14.11
CA GLY A 64 8.13 4.69 -14.18
C GLY A 64 9.34 5.39 -13.56
N PRO A 65 9.22 6.69 -13.27
CA PRO A 65 10.30 7.49 -12.69
C PRO A 65 10.42 7.35 -11.17
N LEU A 66 9.42 6.77 -10.51
CA LEU A 66 9.41 6.45 -9.08
C LEU A 66 9.16 4.97 -8.92
N ASP A 67 10.07 4.28 -8.21
CA ASP A 67 9.87 2.89 -7.84
C ASP A 67 8.95 2.75 -6.61
N GLY A 68 8.57 1.51 -6.26
CA GLY A 68 7.69 1.23 -5.13
C GLY A 68 8.27 1.63 -3.78
N LEU A 69 9.58 1.51 -3.60
CA LEU A 69 10.28 1.83 -2.34
C LEU A 69 10.35 3.35 -2.10
N GLU A 70 10.74 4.11 -3.13
CA GLU A 70 10.76 5.56 -3.12
C GLU A 70 9.35 6.13 -2.93
N THR A 71 8.37 5.55 -3.62
CA THR A 71 6.96 5.95 -3.49
C THR A 71 6.47 5.72 -2.06
N ALA A 72 6.73 4.54 -1.49
CA ALA A 72 6.38 4.23 -0.11
C ALA A 72 7.05 5.18 0.89
N GLY A 73 8.35 5.46 0.71
CA GLY A 73 9.08 6.41 1.55
C GLY A 73 8.48 7.82 1.52
N ARG A 74 8.04 8.30 0.35
CA ARG A 74 7.34 9.60 0.21
C ARG A 74 5.97 9.59 0.87
N ILE A 75 5.19 8.54 0.68
CA ILE A 75 3.87 8.41 1.34
C ILE A 75 4.06 8.44 2.85
N GLN A 76 4.99 7.64 3.40
CA GLN A 76 5.28 7.58 4.83
C GLN A 76 5.80 8.89 5.41
N ALA A 77 6.64 9.62 4.66
CA ALA A 77 7.15 10.92 5.08
C ALA A 77 6.05 11.99 5.18
N GLU A 78 4.99 11.86 4.39
CA GLU A 78 3.87 12.81 4.37
C GLU A 78 2.69 12.39 5.26
N LYS A 79 2.50 11.09 5.41
CA LYS A 79 1.39 10.45 6.10
C LYS A 79 1.92 9.20 6.78
N ASP A 80 1.64 9.00 8.06
CA ASP A 80 2.04 7.78 8.80
C ASP A 80 1.15 6.57 8.43
N ILE A 81 1.05 6.29 7.13
CA ILE A 81 0.24 5.20 6.57
C ILE A 81 1.15 3.97 6.43
N PRO A 82 0.75 2.81 6.98
CA PRO A 82 1.50 1.58 6.81
C PRO A 82 1.50 1.15 5.33
N VAL A 83 2.63 0.60 4.89
CA VAL A 83 2.82 0.09 3.53
C VAL A 83 3.16 -1.39 3.61
N ILE A 84 2.44 -2.22 2.86
CA ILE A 84 2.78 -3.63 2.63
C ILE A 84 3.26 -3.75 1.18
N PHE A 85 4.45 -4.32 1.03
CA PHE A 85 5.03 -4.54 -0.29
C PHE A 85 4.58 -5.87 -0.88
N LEU A 86 4.19 -5.85 -2.15
CA LEU A 86 4.04 -7.02 -2.99
C LEU A 86 5.37 -7.27 -3.69
N SER A 87 5.94 -8.45 -3.48
CA SER A 87 7.17 -8.88 -4.14
C SER A 87 6.90 -10.18 -4.88
N ALA A 88 7.20 -10.21 -6.17
CA ALA A 88 7.37 -11.44 -6.93
C ALA A 88 8.85 -11.87 -7.04
N THR A 89 9.76 -11.18 -6.33
CA THR A 89 11.20 -11.44 -6.37
C THR A 89 11.69 -12.17 -5.12
N ASP A 90 12.58 -13.15 -5.33
CA ASP A 90 13.33 -13.88 -4.29
C ASP A 90 14.61 -13.13 -3.86
N ASP A 91 14.80 -11.89 -4.31
CA ASP A 91 16.01 -11.11 -4.06
C ASP A 91 16.08 -10.60 -2.61
N GLU A 92 17.03 -11.15 -1.84
CA GLU A 92 17.28 -10.76 -0.45
C GLU A 92 17.59 -9.27 -0.27
N ALA A 93 18.19 -8.61 -1.28
CA ALA A 93 18.50 -7.18 -1.19
C ALA A 93 17.21 -6.34 -1.17
N VAL A 94 16.23 -6.73 -1.98
CA VAL A 94 14.90 -6.11 -2.04
C VAL A 94 14.12 -6.37 -0.75
N LEU A 95 14.23 -7.59 -0.20
CA LEU A 95 13.61 -7.94 1.08
C LEU A 95 14.19 -7.10 2.24
N ARG A 96 15.51 -6.86 2.25
CA ARG A 96 16.15 -6.01 3.27
C ARG A 96 15.80 -4.53 3.10
N ALA A 97 15.74 -4.03 1.88
CA ALA A 97 15.37 -2.64 1.60
C ALA A 97 13.93 -2.36 2.03
N SER A 98 12.98 -3.26 1.73
CA SER A 98 11.59 -3.14 2.21
C SER A 98 11.46 -3.25 3.73
N ALA A 99 12.28 -4.05 4.41
CA ALA A 99 12.31 -4.11 5.88
C ALA A 99 12.84 -2.82 6.54
N SER A 100 13.65 -2.03 5.84
CA SER A 100 14.16 -0.74 6.35
C SER A 100 13.12 0.39 6.28
N VAL A 101 12.12 0.24 5.40
CA VAL A 101 10.90 1.04 5.41
C VAL A 101 10.07 0.55 6.60
N SER A 102 10.18 1.28 7.72
CA SER A 102 9.63 0.82 8.99
C SER A 102 8.13 0.54 8.88
N PRO A 103 7.64 -0.67 9.18
CA PRO A 103 6.22 -0.86 9.42
C PRO A 103 5.89 -0.10 10.70
N SER A 104 5.17 1.02 10.62
CA SER A 104 4.75 1.77 11.81
C SER A 104 3.76 0.92 12.61
N ARG A 105 4.31 0.09 13.51
CA ARG A 105 3.55 -0.66 14.51
C ARG A 105 3.91 -0.14 15.88
N SER A 106 3.15 0.85 16.35
CA SER A 106 2.97 1.09 17.78
C SER A 106 1.59 1.68 18.07
N ARG A 107 0.58 0.81 18.15
CA ARG A 107 -0.47 1.00 19.14
C ARG A 107 -0.53 -0.23 20.02
N ASN A 108 0.12 -0.14 21.17
CA ASN A 108 -0.09 -1.02 22.31
C ASN A 108 -1.45 -0.63 22.92
N PRO A 109 -2.38 -1.57 23.16
CA PRO A 109 -3.59 -1.27 23.92
C PRO A 109 -3.28 -1.31 25.42
N THR A 110 -3.63 -0.23 26.14
CA THR A 110 -3.91 -0.26 27.58
C THR A 110 -5.41 -0.24 27.80
#